data_AF-A0A1A2YTQ9-F1
#
_entry.id   AF-A0A1A2YTQ9-F1
#
_cell.length_a   1.000
_cell.length_b   1.000
_cell.length_c   1.000
_cell.angle_alpha   90.00
_cell.angle_beta   90.00
_cell.angle_gamma   90.00
#
_symmetry.space_group_name_H-M   'P 1'
#
loop_
_entity.id
_entity.type
_entity.pdbx_description
1 polymer ?
#
loop_
_entity_poly.entity_id
_entity_poly.type
_entity_poly.pdbx_seq_one_letter_code
_entity_poly.pdbx_strand_id
1 'polypeptide(L)'
;MSEVQNETLEAIRSLVNDGLFQLGGLSAEGGRFVAWDGPLDELIQRVSNVYVSHYDDPPAWVWVIWMKLTDEGERAARALE
;
A
#
# COMPACT_ATOMS: atom_id res chain seq x y z
N MET A 1 -17.74 -0.79 5.85
CA MET A 1 -16.52 -1.50 5.41
C MET A 1 -16.81 -2.98 5.47
N SER A 2 -16.56 -3.71 4.38
CA SER A 2 -16.74 -5.17 4.36
C SER A 2 -15.60 -5.87 5.11
N GLU A 3 -15.82 -7.14 5.47
CA GLU A 3 -14.79 -8.00 6.08
C GLU A 3 -13.53 -8.08 5.19
N VAL A 4 -13.72 -8.26 3.88
CA VAL A 4 -12.63 -8.28 2.88
C VAL A 4 -11.82 -6.99 2.88
N GLN A 5 -12.46 -5.82 2.96
CA GLN A 5 -11.75 -4.54 2.99
C GLN A 5 -10.93 -4.38 4.27
N ASN A 6 -11.47 -4.81 5.40
CA ASN A 6 -10.78 -4.76 6.68
C ASN A 6 -9.55 -5.68 6.69
N GLU A 7 -9.70 -6.93 6.24
CA GLU A 7 -8.59 -7.89 6.11
C GLU A 7 -7.52 -7.38 5.15
N THR A 8 -7.92 -6.74 4.05
CA THR A 8 -6.96 -6.13 3.10
C THR A 8 -6.12 -5.04 3.78
N LEU A 9 -6.76 -4.14 4.54
CA LEU A 9 -6.05 -3.05 5.23
C LEU A 9 -5.13 -3.59 6.33
N GLU A 10 -5.56 -4.62 7.07
CA GLU A 10 -4.72 -5.28 8.08
C GLU A 10 -3.52 -6.01 7.46
N ALA A 11 -3.70 -6.67 6.33
CA ALA A 11 -2.60 -7.29 5.60
C ALA A 11 -1.57 -6.24 5.14
N ILE A 12 -2.04 -5.12 4.56
CA ILE A 12 -1.16 -4.01 4.16
C ILE A 12 -0.43 -3.45 5.39
N ARG A 13 -1.14 -3.22 6.50
CA ARG A 13 -0.56 -2.74 7.75
C ARG A 13 0.55 -3.65 8.24
N SER A 14 0.34 -4.97 8.29
CA SER A 14 1.35 -5.93 8.73
C SER A 14 2.59 -5.88 7.82
N LEU A 15 2.40 -5.95 6.50
CA LEU A 15 3.51 -5.97 5.54
C LEU A 15 4.39 -4.71 5.61
N VAL A 16 3.77 -3.55 5.83
CA VAL A 16 4.49 -2.28 5.96
C VAL A 16 5.13 -2.13 7.35
N ASN A 17 4.42 -2.54 8.39
CA ASN A 17 4.93 -2.55 9.77
C ASN A 17 6.18 -3.44 9.91
N ASP A 18 6.16 -4.59 9.24
CA ASP A 18 7.27 -5.55 9.21
C ASP A 18 8.41 -5.10 8.28
N GLY A 19 8.30 -3.91 7.68
CA GLY A 19 9.34 -3.32 6.84
C GLY A 19 9.48 -3.98 5.46
N LEU A 20 8.58 -4.89 5.08
CA LEU A 20 8.64 -5.64 3.83
C LEU A 20 8.21 -4.79 2.62
N PHE A 21 7.32 -3.82 2.86
CA PHE A 21 6.81 -2.92 1.83
C PHE A 21 6.82 -1.47 2.28
N GLN A 22 6.92 -0.57 1.30
CA GLN A 22 6.65 0.85 1.45
C GLN A 22 5.41 1.27 0.68
N LEU A 23 4.61 2.13 1.29
CA LEU A 23 3.47 2.79 0.63
C LEU A 23 3.92 4.06 -0.07
N GLY A 24 3.34 4.32 -1.23
CA GLY A 24 3.67 5.49 -2.02
C GLY A 24 2.74 5.72 -3.19
N GLY A 25 3.09 6.71 -4.00
CA GLY A 25 2.43 7.01 -5.26
C GLY A 25 3.45 7.14 -6.39
N LEU A 26 2.97 7.36 -7.61
CA LEU A 26 3.85 7.72 -8.72
C LEU A 26 3.98 9.25 -8.82
N SER A 27 5.18 9.73 -9.10
CA SER A 27 5.42 11.12 -9.43
C SER A 27 4.71 11.48 -10.74
N ALA A 28 4.10 12.67 -10.79
CA ALA A 28 3.46 13.19 -11.99
C ALA A 28 4.45 13.27 -13.17
N GLU A 29 5.70 13.62 -12.89
CA GLU A 29 6.78 13.63 -13.87
C GLU A 29 7.54 12.30 -13.84
N GLY A 30 7.44 11.53 -14.93
CA GLY A 30 8.25 10.32 -15.17
C GLY A 30 7.80 9.05 -14.44
N GLY A 31 6.68 9.08 -13.70
CA GLY A 31 6.06 7.87 -13.14
C GLY A 31 6.96 7.10 -12.16
N ARG A 32 7.83 7.81 -11.43
CA ARG A 32 8.72 7.18 -10.44
C ARG A 32 7.98 6.98 -9.13
N PHE A 33 8.22 5.85 -8.46
CA PHE A 33 7.69 5.63 -7.13
C PHE A 33 8.25 6.67 -6.15
N VAL A 34 7.36 7.30 -5.40
CA VAL A 34 7.64 8.23 -4.31
C VAL A 34 6.99 7.67 -3.06
N ALA A 35 7.82 7.26 -2.09
CA ALA A 35 7.35 6.81 -0.79
C ALA A 35 6.59 7.95 -0.09
N TRP A 36 5.53 7.60 0.63
CA TRP A 36 4.86 8.55 1.50
C TRP A 36 5.53 8.54 2.86
N ASP A 37 5.82 9.73 3.39
CA ASP A 37 6.31 9.91 4.74
C ASP A 37 5.15 10.06 5.72
N GLY A 38 5.31 9.53 6.93
CA GLY A 38 4.38 9.72 8.03
C GLY A 38 4.20 8.48 8.91
N PRO A 39 3.45 8.60 10.01
CA PRO A 39 3.06 7.47 10.85
C PRO A 39 2.25 6.43 10.06
N LEU A 40 2.46 5.15 10.33
CA LEU A 40 1.76 4.05 9.64
C LEU A 40 0.24 4.19 9.71
N ASP A 41 -0.32 4.62 10.84
CA ASP A 41 -1.76 4.82 11.00
C ASP A 41 -2.31 5.87 10.03
N GLU A 42 -1.58 6.95 9.77
CA GLU A 42 -1.98 7.98 8.82
C GLU A 42 -1.93 7.46 7.37
N LEU A 43 -0.91 6.66 7.06
CA LEU A 43 -0.77 6.04 5.75
C LEU A 43 -1.89 5.01 5.49
N ILE A 44 -2.24 4.19 6.49
CA ILE A 44 -3.35 3.24 6.39
C ILE A 44 -4.68 3.96 6.30
N GLN A 45 -4.88 5.05 7.03
CA GLN A 45 -6.08 5.88 6.90
C GLN A 45 -6.20 6.48 5.50
N ARG A 46 -5.08 6.91 4.90
CA ARG A 46 -5.04 7.38 3.51
C ARG A 46 -5.42 6.28 2.52
N VAL A 47 -4.88 5.07 2.70
CA VAL A 47 -5.27 3.90 1.89
C VAL A 47 -6.76 3.63 2.02
N SER A 48 -7.29 3.61 3.24
CA SER A 48 -8.71 3.41 3.52
C SER A 48 -9.59 4.44 2.80
N ASN A 49 -9.24 5.73 2.88
CA ASN A 49 -10.00 6.80 2.22
C ASN A 49 -10.06 6.69 0.70
N VAL A 50 -9.07 6.06 0.08
CA VAL A 50 -9.01 5.92 -1.38
C VAL A 50 -9.63 4.58 -1.81
N TYR A 51 -9.20 3.47 -1.19
CA TYR A 51 -9.64 2.13 -1.54
C TYR A 51 -11.07 1.81 -1.09
N VAL A 52 -11.43 2.17 0.14
CA VAL A 52 -12.76 1.81 0.69
C VAL A 52 -13.83 2.74 0.13
N SER A 53 -13.55 4.04 0.01
CA SER A 53 -14.52 5.03 -0.49
C SER A 53 -14.81 4.89 -1.98
N HIS A 54 -13.88 4.34 -2.76
CA HIS A 54 -14.04 4.15 -4.20
C HIS A 54 -14.03 2.67 -4.63
N TYR A 55 -14.26 1.74 -3.69
CA TYR A 55 -14.09 0.31 -3.93
C TYR A 55 -14.81 -0.18 -5.20
N ASP A 56 -16.05 0.28 -5.42
CA ASP A 56 -16.89 -0.11 -6.56
C ASP A 56 -16.51 0.58 -7.89
N ASP A 57 -15.51 1.47 -7.88
CA ASP A 57 -14.94 2.14 -9.05
C ASP A 57 -13.41 1.91 -9.11
N PRO A 58 -12.95 0.71 -9.54
CA PRO A 58 -11.52 0.36 -9.58
C PRO A 58 -10.62 1.37 -10.27
N PRO A 59 -11.00 1.97 -11.43
CA PRO A 59 -10.22 3.04 -12.06
C PRO A 59 -9.91 4.23 -11.15
N ALA A 60 -10.77 4.54 -10.17
CA ALA A 60 -10.59 5.68 -9.26
C ALA A 60 -9.52 5.46 -8.17
N TRP A 61 -9.11 4.22 -7.89
CA TRP A 61 -8.15 3.94 -6.81
C TRP A 61 -6.94 3.09 -7.21
N VAL A 62 -7.03 2.25 -8.25
CA VAL A 62 -5.95 1.30 -8.61
C VAL A 62 -4.63 1.99 -9.00
N TRP A 63 -4.70 3.25 -9.45
CA TRP A 63 -3.52 4.03 -9.85
C TRP A 63 -3.01 4.98 -8.77
N VAL A 64 -3.71 5.07 -7.64
CA VAL A 64 -3.46 6.08 -6.59
C VAL A 64 -2.51 5.57 -5.52
N ILE A 65 -2.58 4.28 -5.20
CA ILE A 65 -1.82 3.65 -4.12
C ILE A 65 -0.87 2.63 -4.74
N TRP A 66 0.41 2.78 -4.42
CA TRP A 66 1.45 1.87 -4.87
C TRP A 66 2.16 1.26 -3.66
N MET A 67 2.44 -0.04 -3.77
CA MET A 67 3.25 -0.78 -2.80
C MET A 67 4.54 -1.19 -3.49
N LYS A 68 5.67 -0.85 -2.88
CA LYS A 68 7.00 -1.24 -3.37
C LYS A 68 7.66 -2.17 -2.36
N LEU A 69 8.20 -3.29 -2.84
CA LEU A 69 9.06 -4.15 -2.03
C LEU A 69 10.28 -3.36 -1.53
N THR A 70 10.65 -3.59 -0.27
CA THR A 70 11.94 -3.15 0.27
C THR A 70 13.00 -4.21 0.00
N ASP A 71 14.27 -3.89 0.22
CA ASP A 71 15.36 -4.88 0.17
C ASP A 71 15.13 -6.04 1.15
N GLU A 72 14.47 -5.78 2.29
CA GLU A 72 14.09 -6.81 3.25
C GLU A 72 12.92 -7.65 2.74
N GLY A 73 11.90 -7.02 2.18
CA GLY A 73 10.82 -7.70 1.48
C GLY A 73 11.33 -8.61 0.36
N GLU A 74 12.35 -8.18 -0.38
CA GLU A 74 12.92 -8.97 -1.48
C GLU A 74 13.64 -10.20 -0.95
N ARG A 75 14.39 -10.06 0.14
CA ARG A 75 15.05 -11.21 0.80
C ARG A 75 14.01 -12.18 1.36
N ALA A 76 12.96 -11.68 1.99
CA ALA A 76 11.90 -12.51 2.54
C ALA A 76 11.14 -13.28 1.44
N ALA A 77 10.79 -12.61 0.34
CA ALA A 77 10.12 -13.24 -0.80
C ALA A 77 10.96 -14.37 -1.42
N ARG A 78 12.26 -14.15 -1.62
CA ARG A 78 13.17 -15.17 -2.17
C ARG A 78 13.36 -16.38 -1.25
N ALA A 79 13.16 -16.22 0.05
CA ALA A 79 13.26 -17.34 0.99
C ALA A 79 12.03 -18.28 0.96
N LEU A 80 10.95 -17.86 0.29
CA LEU A 80 9.72 -18.62 0.11
C LEU A 80 9.62 -19.35 -1.24
N GLU A 81 10.55 -19.08 -2.16
CA GLU A 81 10.69 -19.78 -3.45
C GLU A 81 11.43 -21.11 -3.31
#